data_AF-A0A1Q8Z9V0-F1
#
_entry.id   AF-A0A1Q8Z9V0-F1
#
_cell.length_a   1.000
_cell.length_b   1.000
_cell.length_c   1.000
_cell.angle_alpha   90.00
_cell.angle_beta   90.00
_cell.angle_gamma   90.00
#
_symmetry.space_group_name_H-M   'P 1'
#
loop_
_entity.id
_entity.type
_entity.pdbx_description
1 polymer ?
#
loop_
_entity_poly.entity_id
_entity_poly.type
_entity_poly.pdbx_seq_one_letter_code
_entity_poly.pdbx_strand_id
1 'polypeptide(L)'
;MQLELMAKLLDTERQYKTSSRRTGIYDALKKCFETSSRSGQDALNNAYRNRDLRTAALEGDTDKIKHLQDEDAKDSFTPAWADLKFGKRFKANAIDQSS
;
A
#
# COMPACT_ATOMS: atom_id res chain seq x y z
N MET A 1 4.82 -4.72 -0.93
CA MET A 1 4.85 -3.83 0.26
C MET A 1 5.93 -2.75 0.11
N GLN A 2 5.63 -1.45 0.23
CA GLN A 2 6.67 -0.38 0.13
C GLN A 2 7.80 -0.54 1.15
N LEU A 3 7.43 -0.96 2.36
CA LEU A 3 8.37 -1.22 3.45
C LEU A 3 9.31 -2.39 3.16
N GLU A 4 8.88 -3.37 2.34
CA GLU A 4 9.71 -4.52 1.99
C GLU A 4 10.83 -4.12 1.01
N LEU A 5 10.53 -3.29 0.01
CA LEU A 5 11.55 -2.76 -0.90
C LEU A 5 12.53 -1.85 -0.13
N MET A 6 12.01 -0.95 0.72
CA MET A 6 12.87 -0.11 1.57
C MET A 6 13.76 -0.96 2.49
N ALA A 7 13.21 -2.00 3.11
CA ALA A 7 13.99 -2.91 3.95
C ALA A 7 15.10 -3.61 3.15
N LYS A 8 14.81 -4.10 1.94
CA LYS A 8 15.81 -4.73 1.06
C LYS A 8 16.90 -3.75 0.61
N LEU A 9 16.55 -2.51 0.29
CA LEU A 9 17.52 -1.47 -0.09
C LEU A 9 18.43 -1.10 1.09
N LEU A 10 17.87 -0.93 2.28
CA LEU A 10 18.65 -0.63 3.48
C LEU A 10 19.54 -1.81 3.91
N ASP A 11 19.03 -3.04 3.77
CA ASP A 11 19.80 -4.23 4.13
C ASP A 11 20.95 -4.47 3.14
N THR A 12 20.72 -4.31 1.84
CA THR A 12 21.79 -4.38 0.84
C THR A 12 22.84 -3.29 1.06
N GLU A 13 22.45 -2.05 1.32
CA GLU A 13 23.40 -0.99 1.67
C GLU A 13 24.25 -1.38 2.91
N ARG A 14 23.60 -1.90 3.96
CA ARG A 14 24.27 -2.35 5.19
C ARG A 14 25.28 -3.47 4.92
N GLN A 15 24.90 -4.49 4.14
CA GLN A 15 25.76 -5.62 3.78
C GLN A 15 27.04 -5.15 3.06
N TYR A 16 26.89 -4.24 2.08
CA TYR A 16 28.03 -3.69 1.35
C TYR A 16 28.85 -2.68 2.17
N LYS A 17 28.24 -2.01 3.16
CA LYS A 17 28.97 -1.15 4.11
C LYS A 17 29.96 -1.93 4.96
N THR A 18 29.62 -3.15 5.37
CA THR A 18 30.49 -4.05 6.14
C THR A 18 31.46 -4.88 5.29
N SER A 19 31.27 -4.93 3.97
CA SER A 19 32.11 -5.69 3.07
C SER A 19 33.46 -5.00 2.80
N SER A 20 34.54 -5.77 2.76
CA SER A 20 35.90 -5.27 2.44
C SER A 20 35.98 -4.65 1.04
N ARG A 21 35.10 -5.07 0.11
CA ARG A 21 35.01 -4.53 -1.25
C ARG A 21 33.55 -4.24 -1.59
N ARG A 22 33.29 -3.02 -2.07
CA ARG A 22 31.95 -2.54 -2.47
C ARG A 22 31.60 -2.81 -3.94
N THR A 23 32.35 -3.69 -4.60
CA THR A 23 32.15 -4.04 -6.00
C THR A 23 30.84 -4.79 -6.20
N GLY A 24 29.99 -4.33 -7.12
CA GLY A 24 28.70 -4.97 -7.44
C GLY A 24 27.49 -4.44 -6.65
N ILE A 25 27.65 -3.39 -5.84
CA ILE A 25 26.52 -2.80 -5.08
C ILE A 25 25.39 -2.32 -5.99
N TYR A 26 25.72 -1.75 -7.15
CA TYR A 26 24.72 -1.25 -8.11
C TYR A 26 23.87 -2.39 -8.70
N ASP A 27 24.48 -3.54 -9.00
CA ASP A 27 23.76 -4.71 -9.50
C ASP A 27 22.85 -5.31 -8.43
N ALA A 28 23.32 -5.37 -7.18
CA ALA A 28 22.51 -5.82 -6.06
C ALA A 28 21.30 -4.90 -5.80
N LEU A 29 21.51 -3.57 -5.81
CA LEU A 29 20.44 -2.59 -5.69
C LEU A 29 19.42 -2.71 -6.81
N LYS A 30 19.87 -2.89 -8.06
CA LYS A 30 19.00 -3.09 -9.22
C LYS A 30 18.12 -4.33 -9.07
N LYS A 31 18.69 -5.44 -8.60
CA LYS A 31 17.97 -6.70 -8.36
C LYS A 31 16.88 -6.58 -7.28
N CYS A 32 17.04 -5.68 -6.31
CA CYS A 32 15.97 -5.40 -5.33
C CYS A 32 14.70 -4.87 -5.99
N PHE A 33 14.82 -4.09 -7.08
CA PHE A 33 13.67 -3.59 -7.83
C PHE A 33 13.04 -4.70 -8.69
N GLU A 34 13.86 -5.54 -9.33
CA GLU A 34 13.39 -6.67 -10.17
C GLU A 34 12.64 -7.75 -9.37
N THR A 35 13.08 -8.00 -8.13
CA THR A 35 12.47 -8.99 -7.23
C THR A 35 11.36 -8.40 -6.36
N SER A 36 11.17 -7.09 -6.38
CA SER A 36 10.02 -6.48 -5.73
C SER A 36 8.78 -6.77 -6.56
N SER A 37 7.72 -7.23 -5.90
CA SER A 37 6.44 -7.60 -6.51
C SER A 37 5.65 -6.41 -7.08
N ARG A 38 6.25 -5.22 -7.17
CA ARG A 38 5.57 -4.00 -7.62
C ARG A 38 6.03 -3.59 -8.99
N SER A 39 5.08 -3.43 -9.90
CA SER A 39 5.31 -2.71 -11.16
C SER A 39 5.57 -1.23 -10.83
N GLY A 40 6.50 -0.59 -11.54
CA GLY A 40 6.79 0.85 -11.32
C GLY A 40 5.56 1.75 -11.47
N GLN A 41 4.56 1.31 -12.24
CA GLN A 41 3.27 1.98 -12.41
C GLN A 41 2.51 2.09 -11.09
N ASP A 42 2.53 1.05 -10.27
CA ASP A 42 1.83 0.98 -9.00
C ASP A 42 2.45 1.96 -7.97
N ALA A 43 3.76 2.16 -8.05
CA ALA A 43 4.47 3.16 -7.26
C ALA A 43 4.16 4.60 -7.72
N LEU A 44 4.06 4.81 -9.03
CA LEU A 44 3.73 6.10 -9.65
C LEU A 44 2.31 6.54 -9.27
N ASN A 45 1.34 5.62 -9.38
CA ASN A 45 -0.06 5.87 -9.02
C ASN A 45 -0.21 6.21 -7.53
N ASN A 46 0.52 5.50 -6.66
CA ASN A 46 0.53 5.79 -5.23
C ASN A 46 1.14 7.18 -4.93
N ALA A 47 2.20 7.58 -5.66
CA ALA A 47 2.80 8.91 -5.52
C ALA A 47 1.83 10.03 -5.93
N TYR A 48 1.15 9.90 -7.07
CA TYR A 48 0.12 10.85 -7.50
C TYR A 48 -1.02 10.94 -6.49
N ARG A 49 -1.52 9.79 -6.03
CA ARG A 49 -2.59 9.74 -5.03
C ARG A 49 -2.20 10.43 -3.71
N ASN A 50 -0.99 10.21 -3.21
CA ASN A 50 -0.51 10.88 -1.99
C ASN A 50 -0.40 12.40 -2.18
N ARG A 51 0.01 12.85 -3.37
CA ARG A 51 0.00 14.28 -3.69
C ARG A 51 -1.42 14.82 -3.67
N ASP A 52 -2.35 14.15 -4.34
CA ASP A 52 -3.72 14.63 -4.49
C ASP A 52 -4.48 14.64 -3.15
N LEU A 53 -4.21 13.66 -2.28
CA LEU A 53 -4.70 13.66 -0.89
C LEU A 53 -4.18 14.85 -0.09
N ARG A 54 -2.88 15.16 -0.21
CA ARG A 54 -2.29 16.33 0.46
C ARG A 54 -2.87 17.64 -0.05
N THR A 55 -3.05 17.75 -1.36
CA THR A 55 -3.66 18.92 -1.99
C THR A 55 -5.11 19.09 -1.53
N ALA A 56 -5.93 18.04 -1.56
CA ALA A 56 -7.32 18.09 -1.10
C ALA A 56 -7.42 18.43 0.39
N ALA A 57 -6.49 17.94 1.23
CA ALA A 57 -6.42 18.28 2.64
C ALA A 57 -6.08 19.76 2.87
N LEU A 58 -5.20 20.34 2.06
CA LEU A 58 -4.88 21.77 2.11
C LEU A 58 -6.05 22.64 1.61
N GLU A 59 -6.79 22.18 0.61
CA GLU A 59 -7.97 22.85 0.06
C GLU A 59 -9.22 22.71 0.96
N GLY A 60 -9.19 21.81 1.94
CA GLY A 60 -10.35 21.51 2.81
C GLY A 60 -11.46 20.73 2.10
N ASP A 61 -11.16 20.11 0.96
CA ASP A 61 -12.13 19.37 0.14
C ASP A 61 -12.32 17.95 0.68
N THR A 62 -13.27 17.81 1.61
CA THR A 62 -13.53 16.55 2.31
C THR A 62 -14.08 15.45 1.41
N ASP A 63 -14.72 15.81 0.30
CA ASP A 63 -15.37 14.86 -0.59
C ASP A 63 -14.33 14.18 -1.48
N LYS A 64 -13.35 14.93 -1.99
CA LYS A 64 -12.19 14.35 -2.69
C LYS A 64 -11.39 13.40 -1.81
N ILE A 65 -11.23 13.72 -0.52
CA ILE A 65 -10.51 12.85 0.43
C ILE A 65 -11.23 11.50 0.60
N LYS A 66 -12.56 11.52 0.76
CA LYS A 66 -13.37 10.31 0.89
C LYS A 66 -13.30 9.45 -0.37
N HIS A 67 -13.45 10.06 -1.55
CA HIS A 67 -13.33 9.33 -2.82
C HIS A 67 -11.96 8.68 -2.99
N LEU A 68 -10.87 9.40 -2.68
CA LEU A 68 -9.51 8.86 -2.73
C LEU A 68 -9.24 7.77 -1.68
N GLN A 69 -10.01 7.71 -0.59
CA GLN A 69 -9.97 6.62 0.40
C GLN A 69 -10.80 5.41 -0.04
N ASP A 70 -11.98 5.62 -0.60
CA ASP A 70 -12.89 4.56 -1.03
C ASP A 70 -12.32 3.76 -2.22
N GLU A 71 -11.62 4.42 -3.14
CA GLU A 71 -10.91 3.77 -4.26
C GLU A 71 -9.85 2.78 -3.75
N ASP A 72 -9.17 3.12 -2.66
CA ASP A 72 -8.12 2.31 -2.04
C ASP A 72 -8.66 1.09 -1.30
N ALA A 73 -9.86 1.22 -0.72
CA ALA A 73 -10.55 0.15 -0.04
C ALA A 73 -11.03 -0.94 -1.01
N LYS A 74 -11.22 -0.61 -2.30
CA LYS A 74 -11.60 -1.57 -3.34
C LYS A 74 -10.44 -2.43 -3.82
N ASP A 75 -9.23 -1.87 -3.89
CA ASP A 75 -8.03 -2.60 -4.35
C ASP A 75 -7.41 -3.48 -3.24
N SER A 76 -7.74 -3.21 -1.98
CA SER A 76 -7.32 -4.04 -0.85
C SER A 76 -8.31 -5.19 -0.66
N PHE A 77 -8.00 -6.38 -1.19
CA PHE A 77 -8.70 -7.64 -0.86
C PHE A 77 -8.52 -8.05 0.63
N THR A 78 -7.95 -7.20 1.48
CA THR A 78 -7.87 -7.45 2.91
C THR A 78 -9.09 -6.85 3.60
N PRO A 79 -9.77 -7.59 4.50
CA PRO A 79 -10.86 -6.99 5.28
C PRO A 79 -10.28 -5.80 6.03
N ALA A 80 -10.89 -4.63 5.87
CA ALA A 80 -10.50 -3.44 6.60
C ALA A 80 -10.41 -3.81 8.09
N TRP A 81 -9.31 -3.48 8.77
CA TRP A 81 -9.10 -3.85 10.18
C TRP A 81 -10.29 -3.43 11.08
N ALA A 82 -10.97 -2.35 10.72
CA ALA A 82 -12.22 -1.91 11.33
C ALA A 82 -13.37 -2.93 11.19
N ASP A 83 -13.54 -3.55 10.02
CA ASP A 83 -14.55 -4.59 9.79
C ASP A 83 -14.27 -5.85 10.62
N LEU A 84 -12.99 -6.21 10.81
CA LEU A 84 -12.56 -7.32 11.68
C LEU A 84 -12.78 -7.01 13.17
N LYS A 85 -12.58 -5.76 13.59
CA LYS A 85 -12.66 -5.35 15.00
C LYS A 85 -14.09 -5.04 15.45
N PHE A 86 -14.90 -4.46 14.57
CA PHE A 86 -16.24 -4.00 14.93
C PHE A 86 -17.35 -4.87 14.37
N GLY A 87 -17.04 -5.81 13.47
CA GLY A 87 -17.94 -6.80 12.92
C GLY A 87 -19.10 -6.18 12.16
N LYS A 88 -19.19 -6.40 10.84
CA LYS A 88 -20.45 -6.16 10.13
C LYS A 88 -21.51 -7.05 10.77
N ARG A 89 -22.40 -6.44 11.56
CA ARG A 89 -23.62 -7.09 12.06
C ARG A 89 -24.47 -7.37 10.82
N PHE A 90 -24.25 -8.52 10.20
CA PHE A 90 -25.15 -9.04 9.18
C PHE A 90 -26.52 -9.16 9.84
N LYS A 91 -27.42 -8.23 9.51
CA LYS A 91 -28.85 -8.44 9.76
C LYS A 91 -29.25 -9.58 8.82
N ALA A 92 -29.32 -10.78 9.37
CA ALA A 92 -30.04 -11.87 8.75
C ALA A 92 -31.51 -11.44 8.65
N ASN A 93 -31.94 -10.99 7.48
CA ASN A 93 -33.35 -11.02 7.15
C ASN A 93 -33.69 -12.50 6.93
N ALA A 94 -34.22 -13.11 7.99
CA ALA A 94 -34.92 -14.37 7.92
C ALA A 94 -36.02 -14.23 6.87
N ILE A 95 -35.88 -15.00 5.80
CA ILE A 95 -36.99 -15.44 4.96
C ILE A 95 -37.88 -16.25 5.91
N ASP A 96 -39.07 -15.75 6.18
CA ASP A 96 -40.16 -16.61 6.65
C ASP A 96 -41.35 -16.40 5.70
N GLN A 97 -41.60 -17.43 4.90
CA GLN A 97 -42.86 -17.61 4.20
C GLN A 97 -43.83 -18.25 5.20
N SER A 98 -44.97 -17.64 5.49
CA SER A 98 -46.24 -18.36 5.71
C SER A 98 -47.43 -17.45 6.02
N SER A 99 -48.55 -17.78 5.35
CA SER A 99 -49.95 -17.31 5.46
C SER A 99 -50.35 -16.03 4.72
#